data_AF-A0A8C9RNT6-F1
#
_entry.id   AF-A0A8C9RNT6-F1
#
_cell.length_a   1.000
_cell.length_b   1.000
_cell.length_c   1.000
_cell.angle_alpha   90.00
_cell.angle_beta   90.00
_cell.angle_gamma   90.00
#
_symmetry.space_group_name_H-M   'P 1'
#
loop_
_entity.id
_entity.type
_entity.pdbx_description
1 polymer ?
#
loop_
_entity_poly.entity_id
_entity_poly.type
_entity_poly.pdbx_seq_one_letter_code
_entity_poly.pdbx_strand_id
1 'polypeptide(L)'
;MPLLEESSQPRDHPVTVPAVIIGNGPSGICLSYLLSGYTPYLDTGVVHPNPVLFRKLQEMKHVAITEQDFEYLSEGLEGRSSNPVAVLFDTLLHPNADFGYEFPPVLQWRLESQRRVPHLVLGRATPGGAWHAMEGSMLTISLGIWMELPGVNYRDPTAGKRRGGANDRATPEEISSYYSNYVKLMGLQNNFVDNTYVTSVQKLHRDREGKEDLVNSEKELEVKNGPDVFPQGLWEVRGYQTVQGDAHVPFSLFAENVVLATGASDSPARLGVEGEDLPFVFHSLSALGTAIRERGLGRGSDPLLIVGAGLTAADAALCAHGNGVAVMHVFRKRVDDPGLIFKQLPKTLYPEYHKVYQMMCSQTHSVAGAGLFPDYTSFPEHYIVSFQPDMKCVLRNGSNVKVFKISTALVLIGTNPDLFFLKDQGQYLGLDPNKPISCKQNPIDINPYTFECRKEPTLFAMGPLIGDNFVRFLKGGALGIASCLMKRQKKKGELIADGGGGGLA
;
A
#
# COMPACT_ATOMS: atom_id res chain seq x y z
N MET A 1 19.52 -6.70 -10.43
CA MET A 1 19.93 -7.86 -11.25
C MET A 1 20.92 -8.68 -10.45
N PRO A 2 20.83 -10.03 -10.39
CA PRO A 2 22.06 -10.79 -10.24
C PRO A 2 22.94 -10.39 -11.43
N LEU A 3 24.18 -9.99 -11.16
CA LEU A 3 25.13 -9.56 -12.18
C LEU A 3 25.09 -10.56 -13.34
N LEU A 4 24.64 -10.10 -14.50
CA LEU A 4 24.79 -10.82 -15.75
C LEU A 4 26.29 -10.84 -16.03
N GLU A 5 26.94 -11.94 -15.65
CA GLU A 5 28.24 -12.27 -16.21
C GLU A 5 28.11 -12.36 -17.73
N GLU A 6 28.84 -11.50 -18.42
CA GLU A 6 29.01 -11.49 -19.88
C GLU A 6 29.74 -12.76 -20.33
N SER A 7 29.01 -13.88 -20.44
CA SER A 7 29.31 -14.95 -21.41
C SER A 7 28.31 -16.10 -21.24
N SER A 8 27.24 -16.11 -22.03
CA SER A 8 26.64 -17.33 -22.58
C SER A 8 25.41 -16.99 -23.42
N GLN A 9 25.22 -17.81 -24.44
CA GLN A 9 24.24 -17.78 -25.53
C GLN A 9 22.81 -17.36 -25.16
N PRO A 10 22.00 -16.88 -26.12
CA PRO A 10 20.59 -16.53 -25.89
C PRO A 10 19.87 -17.75 -25.29
N ARG A 11 19.33 -17.58 -24.07
CA ARG A 11 18.53 -18.61 -23.43
C ARG A 11 17.20 -18.71 -24.19
N ASP A 12 16.99 -19.82 -24.88
CA ASP A 12 15.81 -20.12 -25.73
C ASP A 12 14.48 -20.30 -24.95
N HIS A 13 14.42 -19.98 -23.65
CA HIS A 13 13.18 -20.05 -22.87
C HIS A 13 12.96 -18.78 -22.06
N PRO A 14 11.76 -18.17 -22.11
CA PRO A 14 11.50 -16.99 -21.32
C PRO A 14 11.45 -17.36 -19.83
N VAL A 15 12.08 -16.52 -19.01
CA VAL A 15 12.24 -16.77 -17.56
C VAL A 15 10.86 -16.82 -16.91
N THR A 16 10.44 -18.01 -16.48
CA THR A 16 9.24 -18.21 -15.67
C THR A 16 9.62 -18.14 -14.19
N VAL A 17 8.97 -17.25 -13.45
CA VAL A 17 9.24 -17.01 -12.02
C VAL A 17 8.05 -17.52 -11.19
N PRO A 18 8.27 -18.26 -10.09
CA PRO A 18 7.18 -18.75 -9.24
C PRO A 18 6.25 -17.65 -8.71
N ALA A 19 6.79 -16.48 -8.35
CA ALA A 19 5.99 -15.34 -7.92
C ALA A 19 6.56 -13.99 -8.37
N VAL A 20 5.68 -13.08 -8.80
CA VAL A 20 6.02 -11.68 -9.08
C VAL A 20 5.18 -10.77 -8.23
N ILE A 21 5.83 -9.86 -7.50
CA ILE A 21 5.22 -8.88 -6.62
C ILE A 21 5.30 -7.52 -7.30
N ILE A 22 4.15 -6.89 -7.53
CA ILE A 22 4.05 -5.57 -8.15
C ILE A 22 3.86 -4.55 -7.03
N GLY A 23 4.91 -3.77 -6.77
CA GLY A 23 4.98 -2.78 -5.69
C GLY A 23 6.07 -3.12 -4.67
N ASN A 24 7.03 -2.22 -4.51
CA ASN A 24 8.14 -2.34 -3.56
C ASN A 24 7.97 -1.49 -2.28
N GLY A 25 6.71 -1.24 -1.90
CA GLY A 25 6.36 -0.67 -0.60
C GLY A 25 6.46 -1.68 0.55
N PRO A 26 6.09 -1.30 1.78
CA PRO A 26 6.18 -2.17 2.95
C PRO A 26 5.46 -3.52 2.79
N SER A 27 4.35 -3.56 2.03
CA SER A 27 3.66 -4.80 1.65
C SER A 27 4.57 -5.76 0.90
N GLY A 28 5.15 -5.30 -0.22
CA GLY A 28 6.02 -6.13 -1.05
C GLY A 28 7.32 -6.51 -0.35
N ILE A 29 7.88 -5.62 0.47
CA ILE A 29 9.07 -5.91 1.27
C ILE A 29 8.79 -7.01 2.31
N CYS A 30 7.69 -6.89 3.06
CA CYS A 30 7.33 -7.90 4.05
C CYS A 30 7.08 -9.27 3.41
N LEU A 31 6.45 -9.31 2.23
CA LEU A 31 6.25 -10.56 1.50
C LEU A 31 7.57 -11.13 0.99
N SER A 32 8.43 -10.30 0.41
CA SER A 32 9.76 -10.73 -0.05
C SER A 32 10.61 -11.32 1.08
N TYR A 33 10.52 -10.75 2.28
CA TYR A 33 11.16 -11.28 3.48
C TYR A 33 10.72 -12.72 3.78
N LEU A 34 9.42 -12.97 3.87
CA LEU A 34 8.86 -14.31 4.12
C LEU A 34 9.20 -15.30 2.98
N LEU A 35 9.05 -14.88 1.72
CA LEU A 35 9.35 -15.72 0.55
C LEU A 35 10.85 -16.01 0.40
N SER A 36 11.73 -15.21 1.01
CA SER A 36 13.17 -15.46 1.03
C SER A 36 13.59 -16.54 2.04
N GLY A 37 12.64 -17.10 2.79
CA GLY A 37 12.87 -18.20 3.73
C GLY A 37 12.93 -17.77 5.19
N TYR A 38 12.74 -16.48 5.51
CA TYR A 38 12.61 -16.03 6.89
C TYR A 38 11.28 -16.50 7.47
N THR A 39 11.35 -17.52 8.31
CA THR A 39 10.19 -18.29 8.75
C THR A 39 9.90 -17.99 10.23
N PRO A 40 8.67 -17.55 10.56
CA PRO A 40 8.27 -17.25 11.93
C PRO A 40 7.89 -18.51 12.71
N TYR A 41 8.42 -18.62 13.92
CA TYR A 41 8.04 -19.64 14.92
C TYR A 41 7.61 -18.95 16.21
N LEU A 42 6.78 -19.63 17.00
CA LEU A 42 6.55 -19.22 18.38
C LEU A 42 7.88 -19.22 19.14
N ASP A 43 8.17 -18.13 19.84
CA ASP A 43 9.25 -18.14 20.83
C ASP A 43 8.75 -18.88 22.08
N THR A 44 9.45 -19.97 22.44
CA THR A 44 9.07 -20.81 23.59
C THR A 44 9.42 -20.18 24.93
N GLY A 45 10.24 -19.13 24.94
CA GLY A 45 10.62 -18.39 26.14
C GLY A 45 9.65 -17.27 26.54
N VAL A 46 8.64 -17.00 25.72
CA VAL A 46 7.69 -15.88 25.93
C VAL A 46 6.25 -16.37 26.05
N VAL A 47 5.46 -15.62 26.80
CA VAL A 47 4.03 -15.90 27.01
C VAL A 47 3.22 -14.81 26.35
N HIS A 48 2.29 -15.21 25.48
CA HIS A 48 1.39 -14.28 24.83
C HIS A 48 0.30 -13.81 25.83
N PRO A 49 -0.01 -12.51 25.93
CA PRO A 49 -0.94 -11.97 26.95
C PRO A 49 -2.41 -12.42 26.75
N ASN A 50 -2.81 -12.79 25.53
CA ASN A 50 -4.08 -13.49 25.30
C ASN A 50 -3.91 -14.98 25.61
N PRO A 51 -4.52 -15.52 26.69
CA PRO A 51 -4.30 -16.90 27.12
C PRO A 51 -4.95 -17.94 26.19
N VAL A 52 -6.03 -17.57 25.48
CA VAL A 52 -6.69 -18.46 24.52
C VAL A 52 -5.78 -18.65 23.30
N LEU A 53 -5.33 -17.54 22.70
CA LEU A 53 -4.38 -17.59 21.58
C LEU A 53 -3.10 -18.31 21.98
N PHE A 54 -2.56 -18.03 23.17
CA PHE A 54 -1.35 -18.70 23.65
C PHE A 54 -1.51 -20.22 23.72
N ARG A 55 -2.65 -20.72 24.23
CA ARG A 55 -2.93 -22.15 24.28
C ARG A 55 -2.96 -22.78 22.88
N LYS A 56 -3.65 -22.13 21.93
CA LYS A 56 -3.71 -22.58 20.53
C LYS A 56 -2.31 -22.66 19.90
N LEU A 57 -1.47 -21.65 20.12
CA LEU A 57 -0.08 -21.62 19.63
C LEU A 57 0.79 -22.73 20.24
N GLN A 58 0.55 -23.08 21.51
CA GLN A 58 1.32 -24.11 22.22
C GLN A 58 1.05 -25.53 21.70
N GLU A 59 -0.16 -25.80 21.18
CA GLU A 59 -0.52 -27.10 20.59
C GLU A 59 0.42 -27.49 19.44
N MET A 60 0.89 -26.50 18.67
CA MET A 60 1.76 -26.69 17.50
C MET A 60 3.05 -25.86 17.60
N LYS A 61 3.60 -25.67 18.80
CA LYS A 61 4.75 -24.78 19.08
C LYS A 61 6.03 -25.05 18.27
N HIS A 62 6.20 -26.27 17.77
CA HIS A 62 7.35 -26.68 16.96
C HIS A 62 7.14 -26.45 15.45
N VAL A 63 5.93 -26.08 15.04
CA VAL A 63 5.56 -25.87 13.64
C VAL A 63 5.62 -24.38 13.32
N ALA A 64 6.19 -24.04 12.16
CA ALA A 64 6.23 -22.68 11.66
C ALA A 64 4.82 -22.08 11.61
N ILE A 65 4.67 -20.80 11.97
CA ILE A 65 3.37 -20.12 11.96
C ILE A 65 2.76 -20.17 10.54
N THR A 66 3.58 -20.08 9.48
CA THR A 66 3.13 -20.20 8.08
C THR A 66 2.50 -21.54 7.73
N GLU A 67 2.69 -22.58 8.54
CA GLU A 67 2.11 -23.90 8.31
C GLU A 67 0.90 -24.21 9.17
N GLN A 68 0.67 -23.41 10.21
CA GLN A 68 -0.46 -23.60 11.11
C GLN A 68 -1.79 -23.18 10.45
N ASP A 69 -2.89 -23.48 11.14
CA ASP A 69 -4.24 -23.14 10.71
C ASP A 69 -4.58 -21.70 11.15
N PHE A 70 -4.65 -20.78 10.18
CA PHE A 70 -4.98 -19.39 10.48
C PHE A 70 -6.42 -19.17 10.88
N GLU A 71 -7.37 -19.97 10.39
CA GLU A 71 -8.78 -19.87 10.81
C GLU A 71 -8.88 -20.22 12.30
N TYR A 72 -8.26 -21.32 12.70
CA TYR A 72 -8.19 -21.72 14.11
C TYR A 72 -7.47 -20.69 14.99
N LEU A 73 -6.29 -20.22 14.58
CA LEU A 73 -5.51 -19.26 15.37
C LEU A 73 -6.16 -17.88 15.48
N SER A 74 -6.91 -17.45 14.47
CA SER A 74 -7.54 -16.12 14.44
C SER A 74 -8.92 -16.07 15.09
N GLU A 75 -9.54 -17.22 15.36
CA GLU A 75 -10.86 -17.29 15.99
C GLU A 75 -10.88 -16.57 17.35
N GLY A 76 -11.79 -15.60 17.48
CA GLY A 76 -12.00 -14.80 18.68
C GLY A 76 -11.06 -13.61 18.83
N LEU A 77 -10.19 -13.34 17.84
CA LEU A 77 -9.36 -12.14 17.85
C LEU A 77 -10.13 -10.94 17.31
N GLU A 78 -9.98 -9.81 17.98
CA GLU A 78 -10.55 -8.52 17.59
C GLU A 78 -9.42 -7.54 17.26
N GLY A 79 -9.63 -6.68 16.28
CA GLY A 79 -8.64 -5.69 15.86
C GLY A 79 -9.21 -4.69 14.87
N ARG A 80 -8.36 -3.77 14.39
CA ARG A 80 -8.76 -2.67 13.48
C ARG A 80 -8.68 -3.02 11.99
N SER A 81 -8.49 -4.29 11.66
CA SER A 81 -8.55 -4.83 10.30
C SER A 81 -9.72 -5.78 10.18
N SER A 82 -10.35 -5.82 9.00
CA SER A 82 -11.36 -6.83 8.65
C SER A 82 -10.75 -8.17 8.26
N ASN A 83 -9.42 -8.27 8.12
CA ASN A 83 -8.73 -9.47 7.69
C ASN A 83 -8.20 -10.26 8.90
N PRO A 84 -8.65 -11.50 9.13
CA PRO A 84 -8.32 -12.26 10.35
C PRO A 84 -6.82 -12.58 10.47
N VAL A 85 -6.13 -12.86 9.37
CA VAL A 85 -4.67 -13.10 9.39
C VAL A 85 -3.91 -11.81 9.72
N ALA A 86 -4.42 -10.65 9.31
CA ALA A 86 -3.84 -9.36 9.68
C ALA A 86 -3.95 -9.09 11.18
N VAL A 87 -5.12 -9.36 11.77
CA VAL A 87 -5.31 -9.26 13.22
C VAL A 87 -4.45 -10.27 13.97
N LEU A 88 -4.41 -11.52 13.52
CA LEU A 88 -3.57 -12.57 14.11
C LEU A 88 -2.09 -12.17 14.10
N PHE A 89 -1.55 -11.86 12.92
CA PHE A 89 -0.12 -11.64 12.80
C PHE A 89 0.32 -10.36 13.50
N ASP A 90 -0.54 -9.34 13.50
CA ASP A 90 -0.32 -8.16 14.29
C ASP A 90 -0.32 -8.44 15.80
N THR A 91 -1.26 -9.23 16.30
CA THR A 91 -1.33 -9.63 17.71
C THR A 91 -0.06 -10.41 18.14
N LEU A 92 0.55 -11.16 17.22
CA LEU A 92 1.82 -11.86 17.46
C LEU A 92 3.04 -10.92 17.45
N LEU A 93 3.02 -9.86 16.64
CA LEU A 93 4.13 -8.90 16.51
C LEU A 93 4.07 -7.79 17.55
N HIS A 94 2.87 -7.28 17.87
CA HIS A 94 2.62 -6.19 18.81
C HIS A 94 1.45 -6.54 19.73
N PRO A 95 1.64 -7.45 20.70
CA PRO A 95 0.55 -7.87 21.58
C PRO A 95 -0.10 -6.67 22.28
N ASN A 96 -1.43 -6.59 22.25
CA ASN A 96 -2.23 -5.53 22.87
C ASN A 96 -1.89 -4.09 22.44
N ALA A 97 -1.30 -3.87 21.26
CA ALA A 97 -0.97 -2.54 20.77
C ALA A 97 -2.19 -1.61 20.61
N ASP A 98 -3.38 -2.14 20.32
CA ASP A 98 -4.61 -1.34 20.26
C ASP A 98 -5.06 -0.77 21.61
N PHE A 99 -4.61 -1.38 22.71
CA PHE A 99 -4.81 -0.89 24.08
C PHE A 99 -3.68 0.04 24.55
N GLY A 100 -2.71 0.34 23.69
CA GLY A 100 -1.58 1.23 23.98
C GLY A 100 -0.42 0.57 24.73
N TYR A 101 -0.36 -0.77 24.78
CA TYR A 101 0.80 -1.49 25.31
C TYR A 101 1.88 -1.67 24.26
N GLU A 102 3.13 -1.72 24.70
CA GLU A 102 4.32 -1.97 23.88
C GLU A 102 5.01 -3.28 24.32
N PHE A 103 4.28 -4.39 24.25
CA PHE A 103 4.86 -5.71 24.53
C PHE A 103 5.78 -6.16 23.38
N PRO A 104 6.85 -6.91 23.68
CA PRO A 104 7.71 -7.46 22.64
C PRO A 104 6.95 -8.50 21.78
N PRO A 105 7.40 -8.73 20.53
CA PRO A 105 6.88 -9.80 19.69
C PRO A 105 6.99 -11.17 20.36
N VAL A 106 6.04 -12.07 20.09
CA VAL A 106 6.09 -13.47 20.58
C VAL A 106 6.69 -14.46 19.57
N LEU A 107 7.36 -13.92 18.54
CA LEU A 107 7.89 -14.69 17.42
C LEU A 107 9.41 -14.63 17.37
N GLN A 108 10.02 -15.78 17.09
CA GLN A 108 11.41 -15.90 16.69
C GLN A 108 11.50 -16.19 15.19
N TRP A 109 12.53 -15.63 14.54
CA TRP A 109 12.73 -15.73 13.09
C TRP A 109 13.90 -16.66 12.77
N ARG A 110 13.70 -17.57 11.82
CA ARG A 110 14.74 -18.48 11.33
C ARG A 110 14.86 -18.36 9.82
N LEU A 111 16.09 -18.21 9.31
CA LEU A 111 16.33 -18.23 7.88
C LEU A 111 16.48 -19.68 7.40
N GLU A 112 15.52 -20.16 6.61
CA GLU A 112 15.44 -21.53 6.12
C GLU A 112 15.47 -21.54 4.60
N SER A 113 16.65 -21.77 4.01
CA SER A 113 16.86 -21.74 2.55
C SER A 113 15.94 -22.71 1.79
N GLN A 114 15.63 -23.86 2.39
CA GLN A 114 14.74 -24.87 1.83
C GLN A 114 13.28 -24.43 1.77
N ARG A 115 12.89 -23.30 2.38
CA ARG A 115 11.54 -22.72 2.34
C ARG A 115 11.43 -21.54 1.37
N ARG A 116 12.52 -21.20 0.68
CA ARG A 116 12.58 -20.06 -0.23
C ARG A 116 11.69 -20.31 -1.45
N VAL A 117 10.80 -19.36 -1.73
CA VAL A 117 10.04 -19.26 -2.98
C VAL A 117 10.76 -18.26 -3.88
N PRO A 118 11.34 -18.67 -5.03
CA PRO A 118 11.93 -17.72 -5.96
C PRO A 118 10.92 -16.68 -6.44
N HIS A 119 11.27 -15.39 -6.33
CA HIS A 119 10.35 -14.31 -6.63
C HIS A 119 11.08 -13.04 -7.10
N LEU A 120 10.33 -12.15 -7.74
CA LEU A 120 10.78 -10.80 -8.10
C LEU A 120 9.83 -9.75 -7.52
N VAL A 121 10.38 -8.63 -7.07
CA VAL A 121 9.65 -7.43 -6.64
C VAL A 121 9.92 -6.32 -7.66
N LEU A 122 8.88 -5.88 -8.35
CA LEU A 122 8.94 -4.81 -9.35
C LEU A 122 8.43 -3.52 -8.73
N GLY A 123 9.21 -2.44 -8.78
CA GLY A 123 8.83 -1.16 -8.18
C GLY A 123 9.33 0.04 -8.96
N ARG A 124 8.53 1.13 -8.97
CA ARG A 124 8.78 2.34 -9.77
C ARG A 124 9.99 3.16 -9.32
N ALA A 125 10.48 2.94 -8.10
CA ALA A 125 11.58 3.65 -7.48
C ALA A 125 12.36 2.71 -6.55
N THR A 126 13.20 3.23 -5.66
CA THR A 126 13.83 2.45 -4.58
C THR A 126 12.82 1.92 -3.56
N PRO A 127 13.13 0.85 -2.80
CA PRO A 127 12.21 0.26 -1.82
C PRO A 127 11.70 1.28 -0.79
N GLY A 128 10.40 1.22 -0.50
CA GLY A 128 9.71 2.14 0.39
C GLY A 128 8.36 2.61 -0.14
N GLY A 129 8.10 2.50 -1.45
CA GLY A 129 6.80 2.81 -2.05
C GLY A 129 6.38 4.27 -1.82
N ALA A 130 5.12 4.49 -1.40
CA ALA A 130 4.51 5.83 -1.27
C ALA A 130 5.26 6.77 -0.30
N TRP A 131 6.06 6.24 0.63
CA TRP A 131 6.81 7.05 1.60
C TRP A 131 7.86 7.97 0.95
N HIS A 132 8.35 7.63 -0.25
CA HIS A 132 9.26 8.49 -1.02
C HIS A 132 8.57 9.71 -1.64
N ALA A 133 7.24 9.64 -1.84
CA ALA A 133 6.46 10.73 -2.45
C ALA A 133 5.87 11.70 -1.43
N MET A 134 6.01 11.40 -0.12
CA MET A 134 5.52 12.26 0.96
C MET A 134 6.60 13.28 1.33
N GLU A 135 6.28 14.57 1.21
CA GLU A 135 7.22 15.67 1.51
C GLU A 135 7.15 16.16 2.97
N GLY A 136 8.22 16.82 3.44
CA GLY A 136 8.16 17.84 4.50
C GLY A 136 8.21 17.36 5.96
N SER A 137 7.87 18.28 6.87
CA SER A 137 7.83 18.10 8.34
C SER A 137 6.61 17.31 8.83
N MET A 138 5.94 16.58 7.93
CA MET A 138 4.80 15.75 8.27
C MET A 138 5.27 14.56 9.11
N LEU A 139 4.45 14.16 10.06
CA LEU A 139 4.69 12.98 10.87
C LEU A 139 3.72 11.87 10.45
N THR A 140 4.14 10.63 10.60
CA THR A 140 3.26 9.46 10.50
C THR A 140 2.06 9.67 11.41
N ILE A 141 0.88 9.18 11.01
CA ILE A 141 -0.27 9.16 11.92
C ILE A 141 -0.03 8.13 13.02
N SER A 142 0.35 6.92 12.63
CA SER A 142 0.71 5.86 13.56
C SER A 142 2.05 6.13 14.25
N LEU A 143 2.28 5.47 15.38
CA LEU A 143 3.57 5.45 16.06
C LEU A 143 4.65 4.86 15.13
N GLY A 144 5.89 5.33 15.24
CA GLY A 144 7.01 4.86 14.42
C GLY A 144 7.24 3.36 14.57
N ILE A 145 7.10 2.82 15.78
CA ILE A 145 7.21 1.38 16.06
C ILE A 145 6.18 0.54 15.27
N TRP A 146 4.99 1.09 14.97
CA TRP A 146 3.97 0.36 14.20
C TRP A 146 4.30 0.29 12.71
N MET A 147 5.30 1.05 12.25
CA MET A 147 5.78 1.03 10.87
C MET A 147 6.85 -0.05 10.64
N GLU A 148 7.28 -0.73 11.70
CA GLU A 148 8.33 -1.76 11.64
C GLU A 148 7.92 -2.96 10.79
N LEU A 149 8.90 -3.47 10.05
CA LEU A 149 8.85 -4.77 9.38
C LEU A 149 9.46 -5.85 10.28
N PRO A 150 9.06 -7.12 10.11
CA PRO A 150 9.44 -8.15 11.06
C PRO A 150 10.95 -8.36 11.18
N GLY A 151 11.44 -8.60 12.39
CA GLY A 151 12.85 -8.94 12.65
C GLY A 151 13.80 -7.75 12.74
N VAL A 152 13.35 -6.50 12.49
CA VAL A 152 14.21 -5.32 12.58
C VAL A 152 13.48 -4.18 13.26
N ASN A 153 13.97 -3.76 14.42
CA ASN A 153 13.42 -2.60 15.13
C ASN A 153 13.74 -1.31 14.38
N TYR A 154 12.78 -0.41 14.29
CA TYR A 154 12.93 0.93 13.73
C TYR A 154 13.81 1.79 14.65
N ARG A 155 13.73 1.55 15.97
CA ARG A 155 14.53 2.22 17.00
C ARG A 155 15.69 1.33 17.45
N ASP A 156 16.70 1.12 16.62
CA ASP A 156 17.93 0.51 17.11
C ASP A 156 18.57 1.44 18.18
N PRO A 157 18.67 1.02 19.46
CA PRO A 157 19.22 1.85 20.53
C PRO A 157 20.69 2.26 20.31
N THR A 158 21.40 1.58 19.39
CA THR A 158 22.80 1.88 19.05
C THR A 158 22.98 3.14 18.20
N ALA A 159 21.91 3.66 17.58
CA ALA A 159 21.97 4.80 16.66
C ALA A 159 22.04 6.19 17.32
N GLY A 160 22.25 6.27 18.65
CA GLY A 160 22.63 7.51 19.36
C GLY A 160 21.59 8.65 19.41
N LYS A 161 20.44 8.53 18.74
CA LYS A 161 19.39 9.55 18.71
C LYS A 161 18.21 9.14 19.61
N ARG A 162 18.38 9.25 20.93
CA ARG A 162 17.24 9.23 21.85
C ARG A 162 16.43 10.52 21.65
N ARG A 163 15.33 10.46 20.89
CA ARG A 163 14.31 11.52 20.93
C ARG A 163 13.61 11.44 22.30
N GLY A 164 13.67 12.52 23.06
CA GLY A 164 12.97 12.63 24.33
C GLY A 164 11.53 13.10 24.13
N GLY A 165 10.57 12.37 24.71
CA GLY A 165 9.29 12.93 25.16
C GLY A 165 8.14 13.06 24.14
N ALA A 166 7.03 12.39 24.48
CA ALA A 166 5.64 12.64 24.08
C ALA A 166 5.19 12.40 22.62
N ASN A 167 6.07 12.36 21.61
CA ASN A 167 5.63 12.08 20.24
C ASN A 167 6.52 11.06 19.51
N ASP A 168 6.07 9.81 19.55
CA ASP A 168 6.78 8.64 19.02
C ASP A 168 6.55 8.39 17.52
N ARG A 169 5.98 9.38 16.81
CA ARG A 169 5.72 9.36 15.36
C ARG A 169 7.01 9.66 14.58
N ALA A 170 7.09 9.12 13.37
CA ALA A 170 8.25 9.21 12.49
C ALA A 170 8.01 10.19 11.35
N THR A 171 9.07 10.69 10.72
CA THR A 171 8.96 11.44 9.46
C THR A 171 8.94 10.47 8.25
N PRO A 172 8.35 10.85 7.10
CA PRO A 172 8.41 10.07 5.88
C PRO A 172 9.84 9.71 5.43
N GLU A 173 10.79 10.63 5.62
CA GLU A 173 12.22 10.41 5.32
C GLU A 173 12.82 9.30 6.19
N GLU A 174 12.52 9.29 7.50
CA GLU A 174 12.98 8.23 8.41
C GLU A 174 12.39 6.87 8.02
N ILE A 175 11.10 6.83 7.64
CA ILE A 175 10.41 5.59 7.27
C ILE A 175 10.89 5.05 5.91
N SER A 176 11.01 5.91 4.90
CA SER A 176 11.53 5.52 3.57
C SER A 176 12.98 5.01 3.67
N SER A 177 13.81 5.69 4.46
CA SER A 177 15.18 5.24 4.77
C SER A 177 15.20 3.90 5.50
N TYR A 178 14.33 3.70 6.49
CA TYR A 178 14.20 2.44 7.19
C TYR A 178 13.87 1.28 6.23
N TYR A 179 12.90 1.44 5.33
CA TYR A 179 12.53 0.38 4.38
C TYR A 179 13.62 0.08 3.35
N SER A 180 14.29 1.11 2.82
CA SER A 180 15.44 0.92 1.95
C SER A 180 16.59 0.18 2.64
N ASN A 181 16.85 0.51 3.91
CA ASN A 181 17.88 -0.16 4.72
C ASN A 181 17.46 -1.58 5.12
N TYR A 182 16.18 -1.82 5.40
CA TYR A 182 15.66 -3.14 5.73
C TYR A 182 15.93 -4.14 4.61
N VAL A 183 15.66 -3.77 3.34
CA VAL A 183 15.95 -4.61 2.17
C VAL A 183 17.44 -4.98 2.10
N LYS A 184 18.33 -4.05 2.49
CA LYS A 184 19.77 -4.30 2.51
C LYS A 184 20.20 -5.19 3.67
N LEU A 185 19.73 -4.86 4.88
CA LEU A 185 20.05 -5.54 6.12
C LEU A 185 19.62 -7.01 6.11
N MET A 186 18.46 -7.29 5.52
CA MET A 186 17.89 -8.65 5.43
C MET A 186 18.33 -9.40 4.16
N GLY A 187 19.29 -8.87 3.38
CA GLY A 187 19.84 -9.57 2.22
C GLY A 187 18.84 -9.81 1.08
N LEU A 188 17.84 -8.94 0.93
CA LEU A 188 16.72 -9.15 -0.01
C LEU A 188 16.97 -8.53 -1.40
N GLN A 189 18.04 -7.75 -1.59
CA GLN A 189 18.29 -6.91 -2.76
C GLN A 189 18.19 -7.66 -4.09
N ASN A 190 18.61 -8.93 -4.12
CA ASN A 190 18.62 -9.75 -5.33
C ASN A 190 17.22 -10.06 -5.88
N ASN A 191 16.18 -9.92 -5.05
CA ASN A 191 14.80 -10.10 -5.46
C ASN A 191 14.16 -8.79 -5.99
N PHE A 192 14.81 -7.63 -5.84
CA PHE A 192 14.24 -6.34 -6.20
C PHE A 192 14.74 -5.85 -7.56
N VAL A 193 13.81 -5.36 -8.37
CA VAL A 193 14.09 -4.69 -9.64
C VAL A 193 13.50 -3.29 -9.58
N ASP A 194 14.32 -2.36 -9.10
CA ASP A 194 13.96 -0.95 -8.94
C ASP A 194 13.82 -0.25 -10.31
N ASN A 195 13.15 0.91 -10.29
CA ASN A 195 12.87 1.75 -11.47
C ASN A 195 12.12 0.99 -12.58
N THR A 196 11.27 0.04 -12.18
CA THR A 196 10.46 -0.78 -13.08
C THR A 196 9.02 -0.28 -13.08
N TYR A 197 8.51 -0.02 -14.27
CA TYR A 197 7.13 0.37 -14.50
C TYR A 197 6.39 -0.74 -15.25
N VAL A 198 5.44 -1.39 -14.57
CA VAL A 198 4.60 -2.44 -15.17
C VAL A 198 3.50 -1.78 -15.99
N THR A 199 3.33 -2.22 -17.24
CA THR A 199 2.34 -1.67 -18.18
C THR A 199 1.23 -2.66 -18.53
N SER A 200 1.45 -3.95 -18.33
CA SER A 200 0.44 -4.98 -18.61
C SER A 200 0.66 -6.23 -17.75
N VAL A 201 -0.43 -6.75 -17.20
CA VAL A 201 -0.50 -8.05 -16.50
C VAL A 201 -1.69 -8.81 -17.08
N GLN A 202 -1.42 -9.92 -17.76
CA GLN A 202 -2.45 -10.69 -18.44
C GLN A 202 -2.24 -12.18 -18.19
N LYS A 203 -3.35 -12.92 -18.03
CA LYS A 203 -3.30 -14.37 -17.94
C LYS A 203 -3.33 -14.97 -19.33
N LEU A 204 -2.38 -15.85 -19.63
CA LEU A 204 -2.33 -16.54 -20.90
C LEU A 204 -3.39 -17.65 -20.92
N HIS A 205 -4.51 -17.38 -21.58
CA HIS A 205 -5.50 -18.39 -21.96
C HIS A 205 -5.17 -18.89 -23.37
N ARG A 206 -5.15 -20.22 -23.55
CA ARG A 206 -5.08 -20.82 -24.88
C ARG A 206 -6.51 -21.05 -25.33
N ASP A 207 -7.02 -20.23 -26.25
CA ASP A 207 -8.28 -20.53 -26.91
C ASP A 207 -8.11 -21.85 -27.66
N ARG A 208 -8.89 -22.86 -27.26
CA ARG A 208 -9.20 -24.02 -28.10
C ARG A 208 -10.42 -23.72 -28.98
N GLU A 209 -10.55 -22.49 -29.47
CA GLU A 209 -11.58 -22.15 -30.46
C GLU A 209 -10.96 -22.12 -31.85
N GLY A 210 -11.15 -23.23 -32.56
CA GLY A 210 -10.67 -23.45 -33.92
C GLY A 210 -10.78 -24.90 -34.35
N LYS A 211 -11.88 -25.60 -34.03
CA LYS A 211 -12.23 -26.91 -34.59
C LYS A 211 -13.75 -27.12 -34.70
N GLU A 212 -14.42 -26.23 -35.43
CA GLU A 212 -15.64 -26.49 -36.22
C GLU A 212 -15.44 -25.54 -37.42
N ASP A 213 -15.20 -25.94 -38.67
CA ASP A 213 -15.70 -27.04 -39.47
C ASP A 213 -14.61 -27.55 -40.43
N LEU A 214 -14.58 -28.86 -40.68
CA LEU A 214 -14.39 -29.47 -42.01
C LEU A 214 -14.31 -30.99 -41.83
N VAL A 215 -15.40 -31.64 -42.23
CA VAL A 215 -15.54 -33.09 -42.36
C VAL A 215 -14.69 -33.60 -43.55
N ASN A 216 -14.11 -34.77 -43.37
CA ASN A 216 -13.43 -35.66 -44.33
C ASN A 216 -12.04 -35.25 -44.84
N SER A 217 -11.02 -35.96 -44.38
CA SER A 217 -10.47 -37.12 -45.13
C SER A 217 -9.28 -37.72 -44.38
N GLU A 218 -9.28 -39.05 -44.32
CA GLU A 218 -8.22 -39.90 -43.80
C GLU A 218 -6.86 -39.57 -44.44
N LYS A 219 -5.85 -39.32 -43.60
CA LYS A 219 -4.47 -39.79 -43.76
C LYS A 219 -3.67 -39.46 -42.50
N GLU A 220 -3.22 -40.52 -41.84
CA GLU A 220 -2.15 -40.49 -40.86
C GLU A 220 -0.93 -39.75 -41.44
N LEU A 221 -0.50 -38.70 -40.76
CA LEU A 221 0.84 -38.14 -40.86
C LEU A 221 1.21 -37.60 -39.49
N GLU A 222 2.10 -38.33 -38.83
CA GLU A 222 2.81 -37.93 -37.62
C GLU A 222 3.43 -36.54 -37.81
N VAL A 223 2.86 -35.53 -37.15
CA VAL A 223 3.52 -34.22 -37.01
C VAL A 223 4.15 -34.17 -35.63
N LYS A 224 5.48 -34.27 -35.67
CA LYS A 224 6.44 -34.19 -34.57
C LYS A 224 6.09 -33.08 -33.56
N ASN A 225 6.16 -33.46 -32.28
CA ASN A 225 6.24 -32.56 -31.14
C ASN A 225 7.28 -31.44 -31.39
N GLY A 226 6.83 -30.20 -31.44
CA GLY A 226 7.69 -29.01 -31.28
C GLY A 226 7.83 -28.63 -29.80
N PRO A 227 8.91 -27.94 -29.38
CA PRO A 227 9.30 -27.85 -27.97
C PRO A 227 8.63 -26.73 -27.15
N ASP A 228 7.76 -25.90 -27.72
CA ASP A 228 7.13 -24.80 -26.98
C ASP A 228 5.79 -25.20 -26.36
N VAL A 229 5.85 -25.95 -25.26
CA VAL A 229 4.67 -26.23 -24.41
C VAL A 229 4.78 -25.40 -23.14
N PHE A 230 4.25 -24.17 -23.18
CA PHE A 230 4.07 -23.36 -21.97
C PHE A 230 3.02 -24.01 -21.05
N PRO A 231 3.26 -24.10 -19.73
CA PRO A 231 2.24 -24.53 -18.77
C PRO A 231 1.00 -23.64 -18.88
N GLN A 232 -0.20 -24.25 -18.92
CA GLN A 232 -1.46 -23.51 -18.93
C GLN A 232 -1.58 -22.60 -17.69
N GLY A 233 -2.08 -21.37 -17.87
CA GLY A 233 -2.47 -20.49 -16.76
C GLY A 233 -1.38 -19.59 -16.19
N LEU A 234 -0.23 -19.44 -16.86
CA LEU A 234 0.80 -18.46 -16.48
C LEU A 234 0.35 -17.02 -16.74
N TRP A 235 0.88 -16.11 -15.94
CA TRP A 235 0.78 -14.68 -16.13
C TRP A 235 1.90 -14.16 -17.00
N GLU A 236 1.60 -13.31 -17.95
CA GLU A 236 2.56 -12.45 -18.63
C GLU A 236 2.57 -11.07 -17.96
N VAL A 237 3.76 -10.63 -17.54
CA VAL A 237 3.98 -9.31 -16.95
C VAL A 237 4.92 -8.53 -17.87
N ARG A 238 4.44 -7.43 -18.42
CA ARG A 238 5.20 -6.54 -19.30
C ARG A 238 5.39 -5.16 -18.68
N GLY A 239 6.45 -4.50 -19.10
CA GLY A 239 6.73 -3.14 -18.68
C GLY A 239 8.03 -2.62 -19.25
N TYR A 240 8.57 -1.61 -18.61
CA TYR A 240 9.91 -1.11 -18.90
C TYR A 240 10.67 -0.80 -17.61
N GLN A 241 11.99 -0.90 -17.67
CA GLN A 241 12.89 -0.43 -16.63
C GLN A 241 13.56 0.87 -17.10
N THR A 242 13.56 1.89 -16.24
CA THR A 242 14.32 3.11 -16.48
C THR A 242 15.77 2.88 -16.04
N VAL A 243 16.71 3.03 -16.99
CA VAL A 243 18.15 2.91 -16.76
C VAL A 243 18.83 4.29 -16.84
N GLN A 244 20.16 4.35 -16.68
CA GLN A 244 20.90 5.62 -16.70
C GLN A 244 20.58 6.45 -17.95
N GLY A 245 20.31 7.75 -17.76
CA GLY A 245 19.96 8.68 -18.84
C GLY A 245 18.50 8.64 -19.28
N ASP A 246 17.59 8.21 -18.42
CA ASP A 246 16.14 8.08 -18.68
C ASP A 246 15.77 7.17 -19.87
N ALA A 247 16.71 6.31 -20.30
CA ALA A 247 16.42 5.30 -21.31
C ALA A 247 15.47 4.23 -20.73
N HIS A 248 14.49 3.83 -21.53
CA HIS A 248 13.52 2.80 -21.16
C HIS A 248 13.86 1.48 -21.85
N VAL A 249 14.14 0.45 -21.06
CA VAL A 249 14.40 -0.91 -21.55
C VAL A 249 13.14 -1.74 -21.32
N PRO A 250 12.44 -2.20 -22.38
CA PRO A 250 11.25 -3.01 -22.22
C PRO A 250 11.59 -4.40 -21.66
N PHE A 251 10.68 -4.97 -20.88
CA PHE A 251 10.77 -6.35 -20.42
C PHE A 251 9.44 -7.08 -20.60
N SER A 252 9.52 -8.40 -20.75
CA SER A 252 8.41 -9.34 -20.60
C SER A 252 8.92 -10.53 -19.81
N LEU A 253 8.14 -10.96 -18.81
CA LEU A 253 8.42 -12.15 -18.01
C LEU A 253 7.15 -12.93 -17.75
N PHE A 254 7.30 -14.22 -17.44
CA PHE A 254 6.18 -15.08 -17.09
C PHE A 254 6.20 -15.42 -15.61
N ALA A 255 5.03 -15.51 -14.99
CA ALA A 255 4.91 -15.83 -13.58
C ALA A 255 3.81 -16.87 -13.32
N GLU A 256 4.05 -17.80 -12.40
CA GLU A 256 2.99 -18.69 -11.93
C GLU A 256 1.97 -17.95 -11.05
N ASN A 257 2.45 -17.01 -10.22
CA ASN A 257 1.64 -16.24 -9.30
C ASN A 257 2.00 -14.75 -9.41
N VAL A 258 0.99 -13.89 -9.37
CA VAL A 258 1.16 -12.43 -9.33
C VAL A 258 0.56 -11.88 -8.04
N VAL A 259 1.27 -10.95 -7.40
CA VAL A 259 0.82 -10.28 -6.18
C VAL A 259 0.72 -8.78 -6.42
N LEU A 260 -0.47 -8.22 -6.21
CA LEU A 260 -0.75 -6.80 -6.26
C LEU A 260 -0.45 -6.18 -4.88
N ALA A 261 0.67 -5.45 -4.80
CA ALA A 261 1.15 -4.75 -3.61
C ALA A 261 1.41 -3.25 -3.89
N THR A 262 0.58 -2.66 -4.77
CA THR A 262 0.78 -1.31 -5.32
C THR A 262 0.39 -0.16 -4.38
N GLY A 263 -0.42 -0.45 -3.36
CA GLY A 263 -0.94 0.59 -2.45
C GLY A 263 -2.21 1.25 -2.99
N ALA A 264 -2.46 2.50 -2.57
CA ALA A 264 -3.66 3.26 -2.96
C ALA A 264 -3.40 4.76 -3.12
N SER A 265 -2.15 5.14 -3.35
CA SER A 265 -1.69 6.54 -3.36
C SER A 265 -1.33 7.03 -4.77
N ASP A 266 -1.69 6.27 -5.80
CA ASP A 266 -1.24 6.49 -7.18
C ASP A 266 -2.02 7.60 -7.88
N SER A 267 -3.36 7.57 -7.79
CA SER A 267 -4.23 8.47 -8.55
C SER A 267 -5.01 9.41 -7.61
N PRO A 268 -4.85 10.74 -7.69
CA PRO A 268 -5.68 11.65 -6.90
C PRO A 268 -7.15 11.58 -7.31
N ALA A 269 -8.04 11.63 -6.33
CA ALA A 269 -9.47 11.74 -6.59
C ALA A 269 -9.80 13.14 -7.15
N ARG A 270 -10.71 13.16 -8.12
CA ARG A 270 -11.06 14.35 -8.90
C ARG A 270 -12.47 14.84 -8.53
N LEU A 271 -12.68 16.15 -8.59
CA LEU A 271 -13.99 16.77 -8.39
C LEU A 271 -14.93 16.52 -9.56
N GLY A 272 -14.40 16.40 -10.78
CA GLY A 272 -15.17 16.25 -12.02
C GLY A 272 -15.90 17.54 -12.40
N VAL A 273 -15.31 18.69 -12.12
CA VAL A 273 -15.89 20.02 -12.38
C VAL A 273 -15.15 20.73 -13.51
N GLU A 274 -15.82 21.68 -14.16
CA GLU A 274 -15.21 22.49 -15.22
C GLU A 274 -13.99 23.27 -14.69
N GLY A 275 -12.91 23.27 -15.47
CA GLY A 275 -11.68 23.97 -15.14
C GLY A 275 -10.76 23.27 -14.12
N GLU A 276 -11.08 22.06 -13.67
CA GLU A 276 -10.21 21.31 -12.74
C GLU A 276 -8.83 20.99 -13.32
N ASP A 277 -8.67 20.97 -14.65
CA ASP A 277 -7.39 20.77 -15.35
C ASP A 277 -6.60 22.07 -15.60
N LEU A 278 -7.06 23.21 -15.07
CA LEU A 278 -6.33 24.48 -15.21
C LEU A 278 -4.98 24.43 -14.46
N PRO A 279 -3.93 25.12 -14.95
CA PRO A 279 -2.53 24.97 -14.48
C PRO A 279 -2.24 25.49 -13.06
N PHE A 280 -3.24 26.05 -12.39
CA PHE A 280 -3.18 26.49 -11.00
C PHE A 280 -3.98 25.59 -10.03
N VAL A 281 -4.60 24.53 -10.56
CA VAL A 281 -5.31 23.51 -9.78
C VAL A 281 -4.42 22.29 -9.67
N PHE A 282 -4.12 21.88 -8.44
CA PHE A 282 -3.26 20.74 -8.16
C PHE A 282 -3.94 19.77 -7.19
N HIS A 283 -3.51 18.51 -7.22
CA HIS A 283 -4.07 17.43 -6.41
C HIS A 283 -3.04 16.77 -5.49
N SER A 284 -1.86 17.38 -5.36
CA SER A 284 -0.78 16.90 -4.50
C SER A 284 -0.31 17.99 -3.56
N LEU A 285 0.17 17.58 -2.38
CA LEU A 285 0.75 18.49 -1.41
C LEU A 285 2.14 19.00 -1.83
N SER A 286 2.89 18.23 -2.62
CA SER A 286 4.17 18.64 -3.22
C SER A 286 4.05 19.90 -4.08
N ALA A 287 2.90 20.08 -4.74
CA ALA A 287 2.62 21.28 -5.51
C ALA A 287 2.57 22.54 -4.64
N LEU A 288 2.12 22.43 -3.37
CA LEU A 288 2.14 23.54 -2.42
C LEU A 288 3.56 23.96 -2.08
N GLY A 289 4.43 22.99 -1.76
CA GLY A 289 5.84 23.27 -1.46
C GLY A 289 6.52 23.99 -2.62
N THR A 290 6.25 23.56 -3.84
CA THR A 290 6.76 24.19 -5.07
C THR A 290 6.16 25.60 -5.27
N ALA A 291 4.85 25.78 -5.07
CA ALA A 291 4.19 27.08 -5.20
C ALA A 291 4.72 28.12 -4.19
N ILE A 292 5.02 27.71 -2.95
CA ILE A 292 5.62 28.59 -1.94
C ILE A 292 7.05 28.97 -2.31
N ARG A 293 7.89 28.01 -2.72
CA ARG A 293 9.31 28.26 -3.03
C ARG A 293 9.53 29.02 -4.33
N GLU A 294 8.79 28.67 -5.37
CA GLU A 294 9.11 29.08 -6.75
C GLU A 294 8.10 30.09 -7.32
N ARG A 295 6.83 30.06 -6.87
CA ARG A 295 5.75 30.90 -7.42
C ARG A 295 5.40 32.09 -6.54
N GLY A 296 6.16 32.35 -5.47
CA GLY A 296 6.00 33.53 -4.62
C GLY A 296 4.67 33.60 -3.85
N LEU A 297 4.03 32.44 -3.60
CA LEU A 297 2.83 32.36 -2.78
C LEU A 297 3.17 32.82 -1.35
N GLY A 298 2.53 33.90 -0.88
CA GLY A 298 2.90 34.56 0.37
C GLY A 298 1.83 35.52 0.91
N ARG A 299 2.20 36.38 1.86
CA ARG A 299 1.24 37.29 2.55
C ARG A 299 0.51 38.28 1.63
N GLY A 300 1.09 38.59 0.47
CA GLY A 300 0.54 39.57 -0.48
C GLY A 300 -0.22 38.97 -1.66
N SER A 301 -0.29 37.64 -1.77
CA SER A 301 -1.02 36.99 -2.86
C SER A 301 -2.50 36.83 -2.55
N ASP A 302 -3.32 36.63 -3.58
CA ASP A 302 -4.67 36.09 -3.41
C ASP A 302 -4.63 34.78 -2.60
N PRO A 303 -5.71 34.41 -1.89
CA PRO A 303 -5.68 33.26 -1.00
C PRO A 303 -5.50 31.93 -1.74
N LEU A 304 -4.83 31.00 -1.07
CA LEU A 304 -4.75 29.58 -1.43
C LEU A 304 -6.08 28.90 -1.12
N LEU A 305 -6.68 28.27 -2.12
CA LEU A 305 -7.84 27.43 -1.93
C LEU A 305 -7.42 26.00 -1.57
N ILE A 306 -7.93 25.47 -0.46
CA ILE A 306 -7.77 24.06 -0.06
C ILE A 306 -9.15 23.41 -0.08
N VAL A 307 -9.30 22.31 -0.80
CA VAL A 307 -10.55 21.55 -0.92
C VAL A 307 -10.38 20.17 -0.30
N GLY A 308 -11.18 19.87 0.73
CA GLY A 308 -11.16 18.59 1.44
C GLY A 308 -11.22 18.76 2.95
N ALA A 309 -11.46 17.68 3.68
CA ALA A 309 -11.46 17.68 5.16
C ALA A 309 -10.75 16.45 5.73
N GLY A 310 -9.81 15.89 4.96
CA GLY A 310 -8.93 14.81 5.37
C GLY A 310 -7.62 15.32 5.96
N LEU A 311 -6.74 14.40 6.32
CA LEU A 311 -5.45 14.73 6.94
C LEU A 311 -4.53 15.48 5.99
N THR A 312 -4.45 15.10 4.71
CA THR A 312 -3.65 15.83 3.71
C THR A 312 -4.10 17.29 3.54
N ALA A 313 -5.41 17.55 3.58
CA ALA A 313 -5.94 18.92 3.55
C ALA A 313 -5.57 19.70 4.82
N ALA A 314 -5.54 19.03 5.97
CA ALA A 314 -5.09 19.61 7.22
C ALA A 314 -3.59 19.94 7.20
N ASP A 315 -2.75 19.04 6.68
CA ASP A 315 -1.32 19.27 6.50
C ASP A 315 -1.05 20.45 5.56
N ALA A 316 -1.84 20.57 4.47
CA ALA A 316 -1.79 21.73 3.58
C ALA A 316 -2.14 23.03 4.31
N ALA A 317 -3.18 23.03 5.14
CA ALA A 317 -3.58 24.19 5.92
C ALA A 317 -2.49 24.59 6.94
N LEU A 318 -1.88 23.62 7.62
CA LEU A 318 -0.76 23.85 8.54
C LEU A 318 0.47 24.41 7.82
N CYS A 319 0.83 23.84 6.66
CA CYS A 319 1.95 24.29 5.84
C CYS A 319 1.76 25.73 5.35
N ALA A 320 0.58 26.03 4.79
CA ALA A 320 0.25 27.37 4.32
C ALA A 320 0.26 28.39 5.45
N HIS A 321 -0.38 28.07 6.59
CA HIS A 321 -0.41 28.94 7.76
C HIS A 321 1.00 29.19 8.34
N GLY A 322 1.86 28.16 8.39
CA GLY A 322 3.25 28.29 8.84
C GLY A 322 4.10 29.21 7.97
N ASN A 323 3.74 29.35 6.69
CA ASN A 323 4.40 30.24 5.73
C ASN A 323 3.68 31.60 5.55
N GLY A 324 2.65 31.88 6.36
CA GLY A 324 1.89 33.13 6.30
C GLY A 324 1.10 33.30 4.99
N VAL A 325 0.67 32.22 4.37
CA VAL A 325 -0.19 32.24 3.18
C VAL A 325 -1.65 32.31 3.63
N ALA A 326 -2.43 33.23 3.07
CA ALA A 326 -3.87 33.30 3.32
C ALA A 326 -4.60 32.08 2.75
N VAL A 327 -5.49 31.46 3.53
CA VAL A 327 -6.17 30.20 3.19
C VAL A 327 -7.67 30.35 3.12
N MET A 328 -8.25 29.88 2.01
CA MET A 328 -9.68 29.55 1.89
C MET A 328 -9.84 28.03 1.97
N HIS A 329 -10.42 27.52 3.06
CA HIS A 329 -10.59 26.08 3.27
C HIS A 329 -12.03 25.64 3.03
N VAL A 330 -12.27 24.94 1.92
CA VAL A 330 -13.59 24.47 1.46
C VAL A 330 -13.78 22.99 1.72
N PHE A 331 -14.90 22.62 2.34
CA PHE A 331 -15.24 21.23 2.57
C PHE A 331 -16.75 21.00 2.62
N ARG A 332 -17.18 19.80 2.22
CA ARG A 332 -18.60 19.45 2.04
C ARG A 332 -19.32 19.13 3.36
N LYS A 333 -18.58 18.74 4.38
CA LYS A 333 -19.13 18.35 5.69
C LYS A 333 -19.41 19.58 6.54
N ARG A 334 -20.32 19.44 7.49
CA ARG A 334 -20.48 20.42 8.58
C ARG A 334 -19.30 20.32 9.54
N VAL A 335 -18.96 21.42 10.21
CA VAL A 335 -17.91 21.43 11.25
C VAL A 335 -18.26 20.54 12.44
N ASP A 336 -19.55 20.35 12.73
CA ASP A 336 -20.03 19.48 13.80
C ASP A 336 -20.26 18.02 13.37
N ASP A 337 -19.97 17.65 12.12
CA ASP A 337 -20.11 16.29 11.61
C ASP A 337 -19.22 15.28 12.40
N PRO A 338 -19.79 14.21 12.98
CA PRO A 338 -19.02 13.22 13.76
C PRO A 338 -18.03 12.40 12.91
N GLY A 339 -18.24 12.34 11.60
CA GLY A 339 -17.37 11.69 10.64
C GLY A 339 -16.18 12.54 10.17
N LEU A 340 -15.95 13.72 10.75
CA LEU A 340 -14.69 14.46 10.55
C LEU A 340 -13.54 13.74 11.25
N ILE A 341 -12.43 13.54 10.53
CA ILE A 341 -11.26 12.81 11.05
C ILE A 341 -10.69 13.47 12.32
N PHE A 342 -10.80 14.79 12.43
CA PHE A 342 -10.35 15.57 13.58
C PHE A 342 -11.03 15.19 14.90
N LYS A 343 -12.25 14.66 14.85
CA LYS A 343 -12.99 14.20 16.03
C LYS A 343 -12.65 12.76 16.42
N GLN A 344 -12.00 12.01 15.52
CA GLN A 344 -11.64 10.61 15.72
C GLN A 344 -10.21 10.45 16.23
N LEU A 345 -9.41 11.53 16.18
CA LEU A 345 -8.05 11.57 16.66
C LEU A 345 -8.02 12.09 18.12
N PRO A 346 -7.27 11.48 19.04
CA PRO A 346 -7.05 12.02 20.38
C PRO A 346 -6.24 13.33 20.37
N LYS A 347 -6.73 14.37 21.05
CA LYS A 347 -6.06 15.69 21.13
C LYS A 347 -4.64 15.65 21.69
N THR A 348 -4.38 14.77 22.64
CA THR A 348 -3.07 14.61 23.29
C THR A 348 -2.00 14.11 22.31
N LEU A 349 -2.37 13.22 21.39
CA LEU A 349 -1.45 12.63 20.40
C LEU A 349 -1.33 13.49 19.14
N TYR A 350 -2.41 14.18 18.77
CA TYR A 350 -2.53 14.92 17.51
C TYR A 350 -2.95 16.39 17.72
N PRO A 351 -2.21 17.17 18.54
CA PRO A 351 -2.58 18.56 18.83
C PRO A 351 -2.61 19.45 17.58
N GLU A 352 -1.77 19.16 16.59
CA GLU A 352 -1.70 19.90 15.32
C GLU A 352 -2.99 19.79 14.50
N TYR A 353 -3.59 18.59 14.42
CA TYR A 353 -4.85 18.40 13.71
C TYR A 353 -6.04 19.00 14.46
N HIS A 354 -5.96 19.08 15.80
CA HIS A 354 -6.95 19.81 16.60
C HIS A 354 -6.83 21.33 16.42
N LYS A 355 -5.62 21.85 16.19
CA LYS A 355 -5.42 23.26 15.81
C LYS A 355 -6.13 23.56 14.49
N VAL A 356 -6.02 22.68 13.48
CA VAL A 356 -6.77 22.84 12.22
C VAL A 356 -8.27 22.82 12.45
N TYR A 357 -8.77 21.88 13.25
CA TYR A 357 -10.19 21.83 13.59
C TYR A 357 -10.68 23.09 14.31
N GLN A 358 -9.88 23.65 15.23
CA GLN A 358 -10.19 24.93 15.86
C GLN A 358 -10.26 26.07 14.83
N MET A 359 -9.32 26.14 13.88
CA MET A 359 -9.37 27.11 12.78
C MET A 359 -10.66 26.93 11.95
N MET A 360 -11.02 25.69 11.62
CA MET A 360 -12.25 25.38 10.88
C MET A 360 -13.51 25.88 11.59
N CYS A 361 -13.58 25.76 12.93
CA CYS A 361 -14.74 26.18 13.72
C CYS A 361 -14.79 27.70 13.97
N SER A 362 -13.65 28.32 14.32
CA SER A 362 -13.61 29.69 14.82
C SER A 362 -13.67 30.76 13.73
N GLN A 363 -13.53 30.40 12.45
CA GLN A 363 -13.37 31.36 11.34
C GLN A 363 -14.22 31.03 10.12
N THR A 364 -15.49 30.78 10.39
CA THR A 364 -16.46 30.49 9.35
C THR A 364 -16.75 31.75 8.55
N HIS A 365 -16.79 31.67 7.22
CA HIS A 365 -17.10 32.80 6.33
C HIS A 365 -18.40 33.55 6.69
N SER A 366 -19.35 32.89 7.34
CA SER A 366 -20.62 33.48 7.81
C SER A 366 -20.49 34.35 9.07
N VAL A 367 -19.38 34.26 9.82
CA VAL A 367 -19.16 34.96 11.09
C VAL A 367 -18.10 36.05 10.88
N ALA A 368 -18.53 37.22 10.44
CA ALA A 368 -17.66 38.38 10.23
C ALA A 368 -17.22 38.97 11.57
N GLY A 369 -16.09 38.50 12.11
CA GLY A 369 -15.42 39.05 13.28
C GLY A 369 -13.92 38.84 13.18
N ALA A 370 -13.13 39.70 13.83
CA ALA A 370 -11.67 39.57 13.94
C ALA A 370 -11.32 38.25 14.66
N GLY A 371 -11.23 37.18 13.89
CA GLY A 371 -10.95 35.84 14.40
C GLY A 371 -9.49 35.66 14.78
N LEU A 372 -9.22 34.63 15.58
CA LEU A 372 -7.89 34.30 16.12
C LEU A 372 -6.82 34.00 15.06
N PHE A 373 -7.19 33.76 13.80
CA PHE A 373 -6.26 33.42 12.70
C PHE A 373 -6.59 34.22 11.42
N PRO A 374 -6.30 35.53 11.35
CA PRO A 374 -6.82 36.43 10.31
C PRO A 374 -6.58 35.96 8.86
N ASP A 375 -5.56 35.15 8.63
CA ASP A 375 -5.17 34.60 7.34
C ASP A 375 -5.88 33.27 6.99
N TYR A 376 -6.93 32.88 7.70
CA TYR A 376 -7.66 31.64 7.43
C TYR A 376 -9.18 31.86 7.42
N THR A 377 -9.86 31.27 6.45
CA THR A 377 -11.33 31.32 6.34
C THR A 377 -11.87 29.95 5.96
N SER A 378 -12.82 29.43 6.74
CA SER A 378 -13.48 28.16 6.47
C SER A 378 -14.82 28.34 5.75
N PHE A 379 -15.08 27.41 4.83
CA PHE A 379 -16.30 27.31 4.02
C PHE A 379 -16.91 25.90 4.19
N PRO A 380 -17.52 25.59 5.34
CA PRO A 380 -18.23 24.34 5.55
C PRO A 380 -19.46 24.23 4.65
N GLU A 381 -19.80 23.02 4.23
CA GLU A 381 -20.94 22.72 3.34
C GLU A 381 -20.88 23.41 1.96
N HIS A 382 -19.71 23.93 1.59
CA HIS A 382 -19.51 24.52 0.27
C HIS A 382 -18.97 23.48 -0.73
N TYR A 383 -19.40 23.62 -1.97
CA TYR A 383 -18.99 22.81 -3.10
C TYR A 383 -18.32 23.69 -4.14
N ILE A 384 -17.24 23.19 -4.75
CA ILE A 384 -16.68 23.77 -5.96
C ILE A 384 -17.63 23.47 -7.11
N VAL A 385 -18.02 24.49 -7.87
CA VAL A 385 -18.82 24.36 -9.08
C VAL A 385 -17.93 24.37 -10.32
N SER A 386 -16.95 25.28 -10.37
CA SER A 386 -15.96 25.36 -11.44
C SER A 386 -14.76 26.20 -11.03
N PHE A 387 -13.67 26.05 -11.79
CA PHE A 387 -12.51 26.93 -11.81
C PHE A 387 -12.49 27.70 -13.14
N GLN A 388 -12.15 28.97 -13.08
CA GLN A 388 -12.15 29.86 -14.25
C GLN A 388 -10.71 30.24 -14.66
N PRO A 389 -10.44 30.47 -15.97
CA PRO A 389 -9.10 30.80 -16.46
C PRO A 389 -8.48 32.06 -15.84
N ASP A 390 -9.29 32.97 -15.30
CA ASP A 390 -8.86 34.20 -14.64
C ASP A 390 -8.57 34.03 -13.14
N MET A 391 -8.20 32.81 -12.73
CA MET A 391 -7.82 32.43 -11.36
C MET A 391 -8.95 32.65 -10.34
N LYS A 392 -10.18 32.36 -10.76
CA LYS A 392 -11.35 32.40 -9.88
C LYS A 392 -11.92 31.01 -9.65
N CYS A 393 -12.53 30.80 -8.49
CA CYS A 393 -13.34 29.63 -8.19
C CYS A 393 -14.78 30.03 -7.92
N VAL A 394 -15.71 29.17 -8.34
CA VAL A 394 -17.13 29.32 -8.07
C VAL A 394 -17.52 28.36 -6.94
N LEU A 395 -17.95 28.91 -5.81
CA LEU A 395 -18.43 28.14 -4.66
C LEU A 395 -19.94 28.18 -4.57
N ARG A 396 -20.55 27.05 -4.22
CA ARG A 396 -21.97 26.93 -3.93
C ARG A 396 -22.23 26.39 -2.53
N ASN A 397 -23.14 27.02 -1.80
CA ASN A 397 -23.76 26.50 -0.59
C ASN A 397 -25.28 26.68 -0.71
N GLY A 398 -26.01 25.56 -0.77
CA GLY A 398 -27.45 25.58 -1.07
C GLY A 398 -27.74 26.27 -2.41
N SER A 399 -28.58 27.30 -2.39
CA SER A 399 -28.87 28.15 -3.55
C SER A 399 -27.89 29.32 -3.75
N ASN A 400 -27.00 29.57 -2.78
CA ASN A 400 -26.07 30.67 -2.83
C ASN A 400 -24.83 30.28 -3.65
N VAL A 401 -24.53 31.06 -4.69
CA VAL A 401 -23.34 30.90 -5.53
C VAL A 401 -22.52 32.17 -5.44
N LYS A 402 -21.23 32.03 -5.12
CA LYS A 402 -20.28 33.14 -5.03
C LYS A 402 -19.01 32.83 -5.80
N VAL A 403 -18.39 33.88 -6.34
CA VAL A 403 -17.13 33.79 -7.07
C VAL A 403 -16.03 34.41 -6.20
N PHE A 404 -14.90 33.72 -6.08
CA PHE A 404 -13.76 34.16 -5.32
C PHE A 404 -12.50 34.14 -6.17
N LYS A 405 -11.62 35.13 -6.00
CA LYS A 405 -10.30 35.15 -6.61
C LYS A 405 -9.33 34.37 -5.73
N ILE A 406 -8.49 33.56 -6.35
CA ILE A 406 -7.53 32.68 -5.67
C ILE A 406 -6.19 32.72 -6.39
N SER A 407 -5.12 32.35 -5.70
CA SER A 407 -3.78 32.26 -6.30
C SER A 407 -3.45 30.84 -6.78
N THR A 408 -4.01 29.83 -6.14
CA THR A 408 -3.78 28.40 -6.41
C THR A 408 -4.91 27.60 -5.75
N ALA A 409 -5.26 26.45 -6.33
CA ALA A 409 -6.19 25.51 -5.73
C ALA A 409 -5.51 24.16 -5.46
N LEU A 410 -5.72 23.62 -4.26
CA LEU A 410 -5.32 22.27 -3.85
C LEU A 410 -6.56 21.42 -3.61
N VAL A 411 -6.81 20.46 -4.48
CA VAL A 411 -7.91 19.51 -4.38
C VAL A 411 -7.40 18.23 -3.70
N LEU A 412 -7.58 18.17 -2.38
CA LEU A 412 -7.02 17.14 -1.49
C LEU A 412 -8.14 16.28 -0.90
N ILE A 413 -8.85 15.58 -1.77
CA ILE A 413 -10.06 14.80 -1.45
C ILE A 413 -9.84 13.29 -1.39
N GLY A 414 -8.58 12.87 -1.30
CA GLY A 414 -8.16 11.47 -1.26
C GLY A 414 -7.56 10.98 -2.58
N THR A 415 -7.17 9.70 -2.59
CA THR A 415 -6.55 9.02 -3.72
C THR A 415 -7.24 7.67 -3.96
N ASN A 416 -7.08 7.15 -5.16
CA ASN A 416 -7.47 5.82 -5.58
C ASN A 416 -6.24 5.01 -6.02
N PRO A 417 -6.27 3.68 -5.89
CA PRO A 417 -5.31 2.81 -6.56
C PRO A 417 -5.34 3.03 -8.08
N ASP A 418 -4.20 2.89 -8.72
CA ASP A 418 -4.09 2.86 -10.18
C ASP A 418 -3.67 1.47 -10.64
N LEU A 419 -4.62 0.76 -11.25
CA LEU A 419 -4.45 -0.60 -11.74
C LEU A 419 -4.55 -0.67 -13.27
N PHE A 420 -4.20 0.41 -14.00
CA PHE A 420 -4.33 0.50 -15.46
C PHE A 420 -3.68 -0.67 -16.24
N PHE A 421 -2.68 -1.33 -15.65
CA PHE A 421 -2.00 -2.48 -16.22
C PHE A 421 -2.83 -3.77 -16.20
N LEU A 422 -3.99 -3.78 -15.54
CA LEU A 422 -4.97 -4.85 -15.58
C LEU A 422 -6.13 -4.49 -16.52
N LYS A 423 -6.76 -5.52 -17.10
CA LYS A 423 -8.02 -5.35 -17.85
C LYS A 423 -9.06 -4.60 -17.00
N ASP A 424 -9.66 -3.56 -17.57
CA ASP A 424 -10.68 -2.73 -16.93
C ASP A 424 -10.25 -2.22 -15.54
N GLN A 425 -8.96 -1.91 -15.36
CA GLN A 425 -8.34 -1.55 -14.08
C GLN A 425 -8.61 -2.54 -12.92
N GLY A 426 -8.81 -3.81 -13.26
CA GLY A 426 -9.13 -4.85 -12.28
C GLY A 426 -10.50 -4.69 -11.64
N GLN A 427 -11.41 -3.89 -12.20
CA GLN A 427 -12.74 -3.62 -11.65
C GLN A 427 -13.50 -4.92 -11.28
N TYR A 428 -13.37 -5.95 -12.11
CA TYR A 428 -13.99 -7.25 -11.89
C TYR A 428 -13.54 -7.91 -10.58
N LEU A 429 -12.35 -7.59 -10.04
CA LEU A 429 -11.79 -8.14 -8.81
C LEU A 429 -12.42 -7.57 -7.53
N GLY A 430 -13.14 -6.45 -7.62
CA GLY A 430 -13.75 -5.79 -6.45
C GLY A 430 -14.92 -6.57 -5.85
N LEU A 431 -15.30 -6.25 -4.61
CA LEU A 431 -16.53 -6.76 -3.99
C LEU A 431 -17.78 -6.44 -4.83
N ASP A 432 -17.84 -5.24 -5.39
CA ASP A 432 -18.85 -4.77 -6.35
C ASP A 432 -18.20 -4.56 -7.72
N PRO A 433 -18.44 -5.45 -8.70
CA PRO A 433 -17.84 -5.35 -10.04
C PRO A 433 -18.36 -4.15 -10.85
N ASN A 434 -19.40 -3.43 -10.38
CA ASN A 434 -19.93 -2.25 -11.06
C ASN A 434 -19.30 -0.94 -10.59
N LYS A 435 -18.39 -0.99 -9.61
CA LYS A 435 -17.70 0.17 -9.06
C LYS A 435 -16.19 0.04 -9.27
N PRO A 436 -15.45 1.15 -9.44
CA PRO A 436 -13.99 1.11 -9.48
C PRO A 436 -13.42 0.55 -8.16
N ILE A 437 -12.21 0.00 -8.22
CA ILE A 437 -11.50 -0.47 -7.03
C ILE A 437 -11.18 0.71 -6.12
N SER A 438 -11.44 0.53 -4.82
CA SER A 438 -11.17 1.54 -3.79
C SER A 438 -10.86 0.88 -2.45
N CYS A 439 -9.83 1.35 -1.75
CA CYS A 439 -9.41 0.80 -0.46
C CYS A 439 -10.48 0.85 0.64
N LYS A 440 -11.50 1.70 0.51
CA LYS A 440 -12.57 1.86 1.53
C LYS A 440 -13.94 1.44 1.03
N GLN A 441 -14.26 1.76 -0.22
CA GLN A 441 -15.63 1.62 -0.74
C GLN A 441 -15.82 0.32 -1.52
N ASN A 442 -14.76 -0.19 -2.15
CA ASN A 442 -14.82 -1.37 -3.00
C ASN A 442 -13.45 -2.05 -3.08
N PRO A 443 -12.96 -2.63 -1.97
CA PRO A 443 -11.69 -3.35 -1.97
C PRO A 443 -11.75 -4.58 -2.86
N ILE A 444 -10.57 -5.10 -3.24
CA ILE A 444 -10.45 -6.37 -3.95
C ILE A 444 -10.98 -7.51 -3.08
N ASP A 445 -11.80 -8.37 -3.66
CA ASP A 445 -12.36 -9.54 -3.01
C ASP A 445 -11.34 -10.69 -2.97
N ILE A 446 -10.94 -11.07 -1.76
CA ILE A 446 -9.94 -12.09 -1.49
C ILE A 446 -10.46 -13.20 -0.57
N ASN A 447 -9.78 -14.35 -0.59
CA ASN A 447 -9.87 -15.30 0.50
C ASN A 447 -9.15 -14.72 1.74
N PRO A 448 -9.81 -14.60 2.90
CA PRO A 448 -9.26 -13.92 4.07
C PRO A 448 -8.07 -14.63 4.73
N TYR A 449 -7.80 -15.90 4.39
CA TYR A 449 -6.72 -16.70 4.96
C TYR A 449 -5.54 -16.90 4.00
N THR A 450 -5.76 -16.80 2.69
CA THR A 450 -4.69 -16.95 1.68
C THR A 450 -4.36 -15.67 0.92
N PHE A 451 -5.24 -14.66 0.98
CA PHE A 451 -5.16 -13.39 0.24
C PHE A 451 -5.17 -13.54 -1.29
N GLU A 452 -5.56 -14.72 -1.77
CA GLU A 452 -5.80 -14.97 -3.19
C GLU A 452 -7.12 -14.31 -3.60
N CYS A 453 -7.12 -13.64 -4.76
CA CYS A 453 -8.31 -13.04 -5.33
C CYS A 453 -9.35 -14.13 -5.64
N ARG A 454 -10.58 -14.00 -5.11
CA ARG A 454 -11.61 -15.04 -5.26
C ARG A 454 -11.99 -15.32 -6.71
N LYS A 455 -11.92 -14.28 -7.53
CA LYS A 455 -12.33 -14.29 -8.93
C LYS A 455 -11.21 -14.66 -9.88
N GLU A 456 -9.97 -14.74 -9.39
CA GLU A 456 -8.80 -14.93 -10.24
C GLU A 456 -7.74 -15.79 -9.52
N PRO A 457 -7.75 -17.12 -9.74
CA PRO A 457 -6.76 -18.01 -9.15
C PRO A 457 -5.34 -17.60 -9.55
N THR A 458 -4.40 -17.75 -8.63
CA THR A 458 -2.96 -17.36 -8.73
C THR A 458 -2.69 -15.86 -8.78
N LEU A 459 -3.72 -15.01 -8.71
CA LEU A 459 -3.59 -13.59 -8.44
C LEU A 459 -3.87 -13.33 -6.96
N PHE A 460 -2.99 -12.57 -6.31
CA PHE A 460 -3.12 -12.19 -4.90
C PHE A 460 -3.16 -10.67 -4.79
N ALA A 461 -3.77 -10.16 -3.72
CA ALA A 461 -3.77 -8.73 -3.40
C ALA A 461 -3.54 -8.51 -1.91
N MET A 462 -2.81 -7.45 -1.55
CA MET A 462 -2.50 -7.14 -0.16
C MET A 462 -2.36 -5.64 0.13
N GLY A 463 -2.40 -5.28 1.41
CA GLY A 463 -2.33 -3.88 1.85
C GLY A 463 -3.60 -3.09 1.52
N PRO A 464 -3.49 -1.80 1.14
CA PRO A 464 -4.66 -0.95 0.94
C PRO A 464 -5.67 -1.46 -0.08
N LEU A 465 -5.25 -2.25 -1.08
CA LEU A 465 -6.14 -2.82 -2.10
C LEU A 465 -7.25 -3.72 -1.51
N ILE A 466 -6.99 -4.33 -0.34
CA ILE A 466 -7.90 -5.24 0.35
C ILE A 466 -8.45 -4.65 1.66
N GLY A 467 -8.32 -3.32 1.84
CA GLY A 467 -8.82 -2.59 3.01
C GLY A 467 -7.81 -2.42 4.16
N ASP A 468 -6.63 -3.04 4.08
CA ASP A 468 -5.59 -2.91 5.11
C ASP A 468 -4.75 -1.64 4.88
N ASN A 469 -5.22 -0.53 5.43
CA ASN A 469 -4.63 0.79 5.21
C ASN A 469 -3.45 1.14 6.13
N PHE A 470 -3.20 0.33 7.17
CA PHE A 470 -2.09 0.56 8.12
C PHE A 470 -0.97 -0.45 7.92
N VAL A 471 0.29 0.01 8.02
CA VAL A 471 1.48 -0.85 7.89
C VAL A 471 1.47 -2.02 8.89
N ARG A 472 0.89 -1.80 10.06
CA ARG A 472 0.72 -2.82 11.09
C ARG A 472 -0.05 -4.06 10.57
N PHE A 473 -1.06 -3.87 9.72
CA PHE A 473 -1.94 -4.94 9.23
C PHE A 473 -1.52 -5.54 7.89
N LEU A 474 -0.88 -4.78 6.99
CA LEU A 474 -0.46 -5.31 5.67
C LEU A 474 0.48 -6.53 5.77
N LYS A 475 1.16 -6.69 6.92
CA LYS A 475 2.04 -7.82 7.21
C LYS A 475 1.27 -9.15 7.25
N GLY A 476 0.00 -9.13 7.65
CA GLY A 476 -0.84 -10.34 7.64
C GLY A 476 -1.10 -10.86 6.23
N GLY A 477 -1.28 -9.97 5.26
CA GLY A 477 -1.35 -10.37 3.86
C GLY A 477 -0.08 -11.05 3.38
N ALA A 478 1.08 -10.56 3.82
CA ALA A 478 2.36 -11.20 3.51
C ALA A 478 2.42 -12.63 4.08
N LEU A 479 1.98 -12.82 5.34
CA LEU A 479 1.91 -14.13 5.98
C LEU A 479 0.94 -15.10 5.28
N GLY A 480 -0.25 -14.63 4.93
CA GLY A 480 -1.27 -15.40 4.22
C GLY A 480 -0.81 -15.89 2.86
N ILE A 481 -0.23 -14.99 2.06
CA ILE A 481 0.31 -15.31 0.72
C ILE A 481 1.49 -16.29 0.84
N ALA A 482 2.45 -16.03 1.73
CA ALA A 482 3.59 -16.91 1.93
C ALA A 482 3.17 -18.32 2.36
N SER A 483 2.22 -18.44 3.31
CA SER A 483 1.64 -19.73 3.70
C SER A 483 1.04 -20.48 2.51
N CYS A 484 0.24 -19.77 1.69
CA CYS A 484 -0.41 -20.35 0.52
C CYS A 484 0.62 -20.88 -0.49
N LEU A 485 1.61 -20.06 -0.86
CA LEU A 485 2.62 -20.42 -1.85
C LEU A 485 3.53 -21.56 -1.35
N MET A 486 3.96 -21.53 -0.09
CA MET A 486 4.76 -22.61 0.50
C MET A 486 3.97 -23.93 0.54
N LYS A 487 2.69 -23.91 0.94
CA LYS A 487 1.82 -25.10 0.93
C LYS A 487 1.64 -25.64 -0.49
N ARG A 488 1.55 -24.78 -1.52
CA ARG A 488 1.48 -25.20 -2.94
C ARG A 488 2.77 -25.88 -3.40
N GLN A 489 3.93 -25.30 -3.11
CA GLN A 489 5.22 -25.90 -3.48
C GLN A 489 5.47 -27.25 -2.78
N LYS A 490 5.09 -27.39 -1.50
CA LYS A 490 5.15 -28.68 -0.80
C LYS A 490 4.31 -29.74 -1.51
N LYS A 491 3.09 -29.39 -1.95
CA LYS A 491 2.22 -30.31 -2.71
C LYS A 491 2.78 -30.68 -4.07
N LYS A 492 3.56 -29.80 -4.71
CA LYS A 492 4.29 -30.07 -5.96
C LYS A 492 5.55 -30.93 -5.75
N GLY A 493 5.97 -31.18 -4.51
CA GLY A 493 7.23 -31.88 -4.19
C GLY A 493 8.49 -31.01 -4.36
N GLU A 494 8.33 -29.70 -4.51
CA GLU A 494 9.43 -28.74 -4.74
C GLU A 494 10.08 -28.26 -3.43
N LEU A 495 9.49 -28.59 -2.28
CA LEU A 495 10.02 -28.36 -0.94
C LEU A 495 10.18 -29.71 -0.24
N ILE A 496 11.36 -29.97 0.33
CA ILE A 496 11.62 -31.21 1.08
C ILE A 496 10.67 -31.24 2.29
N ALA A 497 9.83 -32.27 2.38
CA ALA A 497 9.04 -32.53 3.57
C ALA A 497 10.02 -32.89 4.72
N ASP A 498 9.91 -32.23 5.86
CA ASP A 498 10.57 -32.68 7.08
C ASP A 498 10.08 -34.10 7.37
N GLY A 499 10.95 -35.07 7.08
CA GLY A 499 10.75 -36.47 7.40
C GLY A 499 10.77 -36.61 8.92
N GLY A 500 9.60 -36.59 9.53
CA GLY A 500 9.41 -37.11 10.88
C GLY A 500 9.76 -38.59 10.88
N GLY A 501 11.01 -38.90 11.28
CA GLY A 501 11.50 -40.25 11.45
C GLY A 501 10.71 -40.96 12.55
N GLY A 502 9.77 -41.81 12.13
CA GLY A 502 9.26 -42.89 12.95
C GLY A 502 10.32 -43.98 13.08
N GLY A 503 10.80 -44.20 14.28
CA GLY A 503 11.53 -45.40 14.67
C GLY A 503 10.76 -46.10 15.77
N LEU A 504 9.84 -46.99 15.38
CA LEU A 504 9.40 -48.10 16.22
C LEU A 504 10.54 -49.13 16.27
N ALA A 505 11.12 -49.32 17.44
CA ALA A 505 11.71 -50.56 17.92
C ALA A 505 11.58 -50.57 19.45
#